data_AF-A0A9D6HAR0-F1
#
_entry.id   AF-A0A9D6HAR0-F1
#
_cell.length_a   1.000
_cell.length_b   1.000
_cell.length_c   1.000
_cell.angle_alpha   90.00
_cell.angle_beta   90.00
_cell.angle_gamma   90.00
#
_symmetry.space_group_name_H-M   'P 1'
#
loop_
_entity.id
_entity.type
_entity.pdbx_description
1 polymer ?
#
loop_
_entity_poly.entity_id
_entity_poly.type
_entity_poly.pdbx_seq_one_letter_code
_entity_poly.pdbx_strand_id
1 'polypeptide(L)'
;MVFRWVGCWLVLAGSACAQAPPRFPVQEIAEIRELGWADPPKSVDLGLARVSVRGPGSLFAEGMDGAGPPWEVELPTSNGPHRVYRADFDANGQDDLLFAMAWAGNGRCVEGGVMTALLFEGDGRPIPWTIETQGVFADPASLLRDSNGDGRAELVTSDCAYADEMRERRWLSGIYEAQGARWTALHPDNLEPYLAVAKEPFRDNDYADWVEPGEWDDPFAASGAGTVTVVGILGAELGCNYLWEERGCEEINQYTRLRFSDGSIRKGLPVVIFDGPSGRQLRRDAPYAAIQTALLNQSPIRPGGPGEEPSTLWVDDDPKEPTAKLTTRIEVTRFESSPIEVKGGKTGPSPGAHYFDSTALVQPSGASQRNVIPDRGPSSAAPPAAAERPRGTYFARAGGCFFKEYEPTIWSLPDCELFGAQRAAAERGDPTYDDGAQQAWVLDRQARRLTLVGAQGLIGLARTIDFEPSADAAGQMVTVAKWGDGWLAQWSFAGRQWLVTHDETGAPTSQPAPLDFDGEVFLVDQDGLTFLRWLNGAQVESIQARAALEWVRAEQ
;
A
#
# COMPACT_ATOMS: atom_id res chain seq x y z
N MET A 1 -68.01 -54.43 35.42
CA MET A 1 -66.73 -54.59 34.71
C MET A 1 -66.98 -54.43 33.22
N VAL A 2 -66.72 -53.25 32.67
CA VAL A 2 -66.81 -52.98 31.22
C VAL A 2 -65.49 -52.32 30.86
N PHE A 3 -64.62 -53.07 30.17
CA PHE A 3 -63.37 -52.56 29.64
C PHE A 3 -63.66 -51.85 28.31
N ARG A 4 -63.48 -50.53 28.30
CA ARG A 4 -63.48 -49.71 27.08
C ARG A 4 -62.08 -49.76 26.47
N TRP A 5 -61.98 -50.40 25.31
CA TRP A 5 -60.91 -50.15 24.35
C TRP A 5 -61.05 -48.72 23.82
N VAL A 6 -60.05 -47.88 24.07
CA VAL A 6 -59.83 -46.65 23.31
C VAL A 6 -58.52 -46.85 22.57
N GLY A 7 -58.64 -47.05 21.26
CA GLY A 7 -57.50 -47.12 20.36
C GLY A 7 -56.78 -45.78 20.33
N CYS A 8 -55.57 -45.76 20.84
CA CYS A 8 -54.63 -44.68 20.62
C CYS A 8 -53.98 -44.92 19.26
N TRP A 9 -54.42 -44.18 18.24
CA TRP A 9 -53.72 -44.11 16.96
C TRP A 9 -52.37 -43.44 17.19
N LEU A 10 -51.32 -44.24 17.10
CA LEU A 10 -49.93 -43.81 17.08
C LEU A 10 -49.69 -43.11 15.73
N VAL A 11 -49.96 -41.80 15.66
CA VAL A 11 -49.45 -40.97 14.58
C VAL A 11 -47.99 -40.68 14.91
N LEU A 12 -47.07 -41.43 14.29
CA LEU A 12 -45.67 -41.08 14.17
C LEU A 12 -45.58 -39.81 13.30
N ALA A 13 -45.92 -38.66 13.90
CA ALA A 13 -45.49 -37.38 13.38
C ALA A 13 -43.97 -37.36 13.59
N GLY A 14 -43.24 -37.75 12.54
CA GLY A 14 -41.84 -37.43 12.42
C GLY A 14 -41.74 -35.92 12.44
N SER A 15 -41.50 -35.36 13.62
CA SER A 15 -41.08 -33.98 13.79
C SER A 15 -39.76 -33.86 13.03
N ALA A 16 -39.86 -33.50 11.75
CA ALA A 16 -38.85 -32.69 11.13
C ALA A 16 -38.76 -31.45 12.03
N CYS A 17 -37.88 -31.49 13.02
CA CYS A 17 -37.38 -30.29 13.66
C CYS A 17 -36.70 -29.54 12.52
N ALA A 18 -37.49 -28.73 11.81
CA ALA A 18 -36.98 -27.65 11.00
C ALA A 18 -36.03 -26.92 11.95
N GLN A 19 -34.73 -27.06 11.70
CA GLN A 19 -33.71 -26.37 12.45
C GLN A 19 -34.13 -24.91 12.41
N ALA A 20 -34.52 -24.40 13.59
CA ALA A 20 -35.01 -23.05 13.70
C ALA A 20 -33.93 -22.14 13.10
N PRO A 21 -34.31 -21.14 12.29
CA PRO A 21 -33.36 -20.16 11.77
C PRO A 21 -32.55 -19.56 12.93
N PRO A 22 -31.33 -19.07 12.65
CA PRO A 22 -30.38 -18.60 13.66
C PRO A 22 -31.05 -17.70 14.70
N ARG A 23 -30.67 -17.92 15.97
CA ARG A 23 -31.33 -17.35 17.14
C ARG A 23 -31.06 -15.85 17.34
N PHE A 24 -30.10 -15.26 16.64
CA PHE A 24 -29.86 -13.81 16.67
C PHE A 24 -30.29 -13.18 15.33
N PRO A 25 -31.24 -12.22 15.34
CA PRO A 25 -31.77 -11.63 14.11
C PRO A 25 -30.80 -10.59 13.55
N VAL A 26 -29.96 -11.00 12.60
CA VAL A 26 -29.12 -10.07 11.84
C VAL A 26 -29.99 -9.25 10.89
N GLN A 27 -29.96 -7.94 11.03
CA GLN A 27 -30.68 -7.01 10.17
C GLN A 27 -29.69 -6.19 9.34
N GLU A 28 -29.82 -6.23 8.01
CA GLU A 28 -29.18 -5.23 7.16
C GLU A 28 -29.91 -3.89 7.33
N ILE A 29 -29.18 -2.85 7.75
CA ILE A 29 -29.74 -1.53 8.08
C ILE A 29 -29.35 -0.45 7.08
N ALA A 30 -28.28 -0.63 6.32
CA ALA A 30 -27.84 0.32 5.31
C ALA A 30 -26.94 -0.32 4.24
N GLU A 31 -26.94 0.26 3.04
CA GLU A 31 -25.93 0.06 2.02
C GLU A 31 -25.21 1.40 1.77
N ILE A 32 -23.93 1.45 2.10
CA ILE A 32 -23.04 2.60 1.96
C ILE A 32 -22.23 2.41 0.67
N ARG A 33 -22.92 2.41 -0.47
CA ARG A 33 -22.32 2.23 -1.80
C ARG A 33 -21.89 3.55 -2.45
N GLU A 34 -22.46 4.66 -1.98
CA GLU A 34 -22.40 5.92 -2.72
C GLU A 34 -21.78 7.06 -1.92
N LEU A 35 -21.34 6.90 -0.67
CA LEU A 35 -20.74 8.03 0.04
C LEU A 35 -19.50 8.56 -0.71
N GLY A 36 -19.58 9.81 -1.19
CA GLY A 36 -18.50 10.49 -1.91
C GLY A 36 -18.52 10.39 -3.46
N TRP A 37 -19.40 9.61 -4.09
CA TRP A 37 -19.49 9.48 -5.55
C TRP A 37 -20.71 10.22 -6.17
N ALA A 38 -20.46 11.32 -6.91
CA ALA A 38 -21.42 12.04 -7.77
C ALA A 38 -22.65 12.75 -7.10
N ASP A 39 -22.43 13.57 -6.06
CA ASP A 39 -23.44 14.28 -5.21
C ASP A 39 -24.28 13.46 -4.17
N PRO A 40 -23.70 12.47 -3.49
CA PRO A 40 -24.35 11.72 -2.41
C PRO A 40 -24.27 12.51 -1.08
N PRO A 41 -25.08 12.15 -0.07
CA PRO A 41 -24.82 12.62 1.29
C PRO A 41 -23.37 12.30 1.69
N LYS A 42 -22.72 13.16 2.48
CA LYS A 42 -21.36 12.92 2.99
C LYS A 42 -21.35 11.99 4.21
N SER A 43 -22.53 11.67 4.73
CA SER A 43 -22.69 10.85 5.93
C SER A 43 -24.02 10.10 5.96
N VAL A 44 -24.04 8.95 6.62
CA VAL A 44 -25.25 8.17 6.98
C VAL A 44 -25.31 8.02 8.49
N ASP A 45 -26.49 8.17 9.08
CA ASP A 45 -26.74 7.89 10.50
C ASP A 45 -27.35 6.49 10.64
N LEU A 46 -26.67 5.61 11.39
CA LEU A 46 -27.07 4.22 11.64
C LEU A 46 -27.77 4.06 13.00
N GLY A 47 -27.99 5.15 13.74
CA GLY A 47 -28.54 5.17 15.10
C GLY A 47 -27.50 4.93 16.19
N LEU A 48 -26.61 3.95 15.99
CA LEU A 48 -25.48 3.67 16.90
C LEU A 48 -24.21 4.44 16.52
N ALA A 49 -24.08 4.77 15.25
CA ALA A 49 -22.91 5.39 14.66
C ALA A 49 -23.32 6.31 13.52
N ARG A 50 -22.59 7.41 13.32
CA ARG A 50 -22.58 8.13 12.06
C ARG A 50 -21.41 7.65 11.23
N VAL A 51 -21.65 7.31 9.98
CA VAL A 51 -20.60 6.98 9.02
C VAL A 51 -20.41 8.15 8.07
N SER A 52 -19.18 8.61 7.86
CA SER A 52 -18.90 9.77 7.00
C SER A 52 -17.62 9.59 6.18
N VAL A 53 -17.56 10.24 5.02
CA VAL A 53 -16.34 10.27 4.19
C VAL A 53 -15.53 11.53 4.53
N ARG A 54 -14.25 11.35 4.82
CA ARG A 54 -13.33 12.45 5.15
C ARG A 54 -12.08 12.37 4.30
N GLY A 55 -12.09 13.11 3.19
CA GLY A 55 -11.00 13.09 2.21
C GLY A 55 -11.18 11.98 1.16
N PRO A 56 -10.24 11.88 0.21
CA PRO A 56 -10.32 10.92 -0.89
C PRO A 56 -10.17 9.50 -0.36
N GLY A 57 -11.29 8.77 -0.34
CA GLY A 57 -11.27 7.35 -0.01
C GLY A 57 -10.99 7.04 1.46
N SER A 58 -11.43 7.86 2.42
CA SER A 58 -11.39 7.46 3.84
C SER A 58 -12.78 7.54 4.44
N LEU A 59 -13.22 6.45 5.07
CA LEU A 59 -14.55 6.28 5.65
C LEU A 59 -14.40 6.17 7.17
N PHE A 60 -15.19 6.91 7.93
CA PHE A 60 -15.12 6.93 9.39
C PHE A 60 -16.48 6.63 9.99
N ALA A 61 -16.55 5.66 10.90
CA ALA A 61 -17.66 5.49 11.82
C ALA A 61 -17.35 6.26 13.11
N GLU A 62 -18.27 7.10 13.56
CA GLU A 62 -18.13 7.92 14.77
C GLU A 62 -19.37 7.82 15.64
N GLY A 63 -19.20 8.01 16.95
CA GLY A 63 -20.29 8.06 17.91
C GLY A 63 -19.85 8.59 19.26
N MET A 64 -20.72 8.41 20.26
CA MET A 64 -20.45 8.75 21.65
C MET A 64 -20.65 7.48 22.48
N ASP A 65 -19.79 7.24 23.45
CA ASP A 65 -20.07 6.20 24.44
C ASP A 65 -21.14 6.70 25.44
N GLY A 66 -21.60 5.81 26.32
CA GLY A 66 -22.59 6.09 27.35
C GLY A 66 -22.12 7.05 28.45
N ALA A 67 -20.81 7.30 28.56
CA ALA A 67 -20.24 8.31 29.44
C ALA A 67 -20.10 9.69 28.77
N GLY A 68 -20.22 9.75 27.44
CA GLY A 68 -20.17 10.97 26.65
C GLY A 68 -18.84 11.28 25.95
N PRO A 69 -17.69 10.64 26.21
CA PRO A 69 -16.57 10.72 25.28
C PRO A 69 -16.91 10.22 23.86
N PRO A 70 -16.39 10.89 22.81
CA PRO A 70 -16.58 10.42 21.45
C PRO A 70 -15.74 9.18 21.17
N TRP A 71 -16.11 8.43 20.14
CA TRP A 71 -15.25 7.41 19.56
C TRP A 71 -15.30 7.53 18.03
N GLU A 72 -14.24 7.04 17.40
CA GLU A 72 -14.05 7.10 15.96
C GLU A 72 -13.28 5.89 15.46
N VAL A 73 -13.74 5.28 14.38
CA VAL A 73 -13.12 4.13 13.73
C VAL A 73 -12.98 4.42 12.25
N GLU A 74 -11.75 4.41 11.76
CA GLU A 74 -11.48 4.39 10.32
C GLU A 74 -11.88 3.01 9.78
N LEU A 75 -12.86 3.00 8.87
CA LEU A 75 -13.30 1.82 8.17
C LEU A 75 -12.43 1.64 6.92
N PRO A 76 -12.03 0.41 6.59
CA PRO A 76 -11.28 0.15 5.37
C PRO A 76 -12.07 0.64 4.18
N THR A 77 -11.42 1.30 3.24
CA THR A 77 -12.06 1.78 2.01
C THR A 77 -11.52 0.99 0.83
N SER A 78 -12.42 0.39 0.09
CA SER A 78 -12.12 -0.18 -1.22
C SER A 78 -13.24 0.21 -2.18
N ASN A 79 -13.05 -0.06 -3.47
CA ASN A 79 -13.98 0.35 -4.52
C ASN A 79 -15.32 -0.44 -4.52
N GLY A 80 -15.76 -0.96 -3.37
CA GLY A 80 -16.90 -1.85 -3.23
C GLY A 80 -18.04 -1.27 -2.37
N PRO A 81 -19.28 -1.76 -2.53
CA PRO A 81 -20.37 -1.40 -1.65
C PRO A 81 -20.11 -1.91 -0.23
N HIS A 82 -20.36 -1.04 0.75
CA HIS A 82 -20.35 -1.41 2.16
C HIS A 82 -21.78 -1.74 2.60
N ARG A 83 -22.08 -3.00 2.90
CA ARG A 83 -23.34 -3.39 3.54
C ARG A 83 -23.17 -3.33 5.05
N VAL A 84 -24.15 -2.78 5.75
CA VAL A 84 -24.10 -2.61 7.20
C VAL A 84 -25.18 -3.44 7.85
N TYR A 85 -24.76 -4.28 8.78
CA TYR A 85 -25.62 -5.16 9.54
C TYR A 85 -25.63 -4.75 11.01
N ARG A 86 -26.75 -5.04 11.67
CA ARG A 86 -26.97 -4.80 13.10
C ARG A 86 -27.54 -6.05 13.74
N ALA A 87 -26.97 -6.43 14.88
CA ALA A 87 -27.45 -7.47 15.78
C ALA A 87 -26.71 -7.36 17.12
N ASP A 88 -27.23 -7.94 18.19
CA ASP A 88 -26.46 -8.24 19.40
C ASP A 88 -25.62 -9.49 19.12
N PHE A 89 -24.35 -9.32 18.71
CA PHE A 89 -23.51 -10.43 18.27
C PHE A 89 -22.91 -11.21 19.44
N ASP A 90 -22.65 -10.57 20.58
CA ASP A 90 -22.02 -11.22 21.74
C ASP A 90 -23.00 -11.55 22.89
N ALA A 91 -24.30 -11.37 22.65
CA ALA A 91 -25.40 -11.62 23.58
C ALA A 91 -25.31 -10.77 24.87
N ASN A 92 -24.80 -9.55 24.77
CA ASN A 92 -24.66 -8.64 25.91
C ASN A 92 -25.88 -7.72 26.13
N GLY A 93 -26.88 -7.81 25.25
CA GLY A 93 -28.12 -7.01 25.29
C GLY A 93 -28.01 -5.65 24.59
N GLN A 94 -26.91 -5.38 23.89
CA GLN A 94 -26.66 -4.17 23.10
C GLN A 94 -26.51 -4.54 21.62
N ASP A 95 -27.06 -3.70 20.74
CA ASP A 95 -26.86 -3.87 19.30
C ASP A 95 -25.42 -3.50 18.92
N ASP A 96 -24.81 -4.35 18.09
CA ASP A 96 -23.51 -4.17 17.46
C ASP A 96 -23.66 -3.82 15.97
N LEU A 97 -22.54 -3.44 15.34
CA LEU A 97 -22.48 -3.17 13.91
C LEU A 97 -21.48 -4.07 13.21
N LEU A 98 -21.82 -4.53 12.02
CA LEU A 98 -20.92 -5.24 11.11
C LEU A 98 -20.94 -4.57 9.74
N PHE A 99 -19.79 -4.05 9.34
CA PHE A 99 -19.53 -3.47 8.03
C PHE A 99 -18.91 -4.54 7.15
N ALA A 100 -19.61 -4.92 6.10
CA ALA A 100 -19.10 -5.89 5.14
C ALA A 100 -18.87 -5.18 3.81
N MET A 101 -17.63 -5.23 3.35
CA MET A 101 -17.22 -4.67 2.08
C MET A 101 -16.72 -5.80 1.19
N ALA A 102 -17.37 -6.00 0.06
CA ALA A 102 -16.87 -6.92 -0.95
C ALA A 102 -16.01 -6.15 -1.96
N TRP A 103 -14.83 -6.68 -2.29
CA TRP A 103 -14.06 -6.15 -3.42
C TRP A 103 -14.41 -6.93 -4.70
N ALA A 104 -14.53 -6.22 -5.81
CA ALA A 104 -14.74 -6.84 -7.12
C ALA A 104 -13.38 -7.10 -7.78
N GLY A 105 -12.86 -8.32 -7.63
CA GLY A 105 -11.68 -8.77 -8.37
C GLY A 105 -12.04 -9.37 -9.74
N ASN A 106 -11.06 -9.45 -10.64
CA ASN A 106 -11.14 -10.26 -11.86
C ASN A 106 -10.26 -11.50 -11.72
N GLY A 107 -10.75 -12.67 -12.12
CA GLY A 107 -10.01 -13.94 -12.06
C GLY A 107 -10.53 -14.91 -11.00
N ARG A 108 -9.61 -15.71 -10.44
CA ARG A 108 -9.88 -16.68 -9.37
C ARG A 108 -9.72 -16.01 -8.00
N CYS A 109 -10.43 -16.53 -6.99
CA CYS A 109 -10.40 -16.01 -5.61
C CYS A 109 -10.84 -14.54 -5.51
N VAL A 110 -11.85 -14.14 -6.29
CA VAL A 110 -12.27 -12.73 -6.40
C VAL A 110 -13.44 -12.36 -5.51
N GLU A 111 -14.07 -13.35 -4.86
CA GLU A 111 -15.25 -13.15 -4.03
C GLU A 111 -14.91 -12.76 -2.59
N GLY A 112 -13.75 -12.16 -2.38
CA GLY A 112 -13.34 -11.73 -1.05
C GLY A 112 -13.99 -10.44 -0.60
N GLY A 113 -13.66 -10.08 0.63
CA GLY A 113 -14.00 -8.81 1.19
C GLY A 113 -13.32 -8.59 2.52
N VAL A 114 -13.52 -7.38 3.03
CA VAL A 114 -13.11 -6.98 4.36
C VAL A 114 -14.37 -6.85 5.21
N MET A 115 -14.36 -7.47 6.37
CA MET A 115 -15.42 -7.35 7.37
C MET A 115 -14.86 -6.61 8.57
N THR A 116 -15.50 -5.50 8.94
CA THR A 116 -15.18 -4.74 10.15
C THR A 116 -16.37 -4.78 11.09
N ALA A 117 -16.23 -5.44 12.24
CA ALA A 117 -17.21 -5.43 13.31
C ALA A 117 -16.88 -4.32 14.31
N LEU A 118 -17.90 -3.62 14.79
CA LEU A 118 -17.85 -2.75 15.96
C LEU A 118 -18.71 -3.42 17.03
N LEU A 119 -18.06 -4.18 17.91
CA LEU A 119 -18.73 -4.82 19.04
C LEU A 119 -18.70 -3.86 20.23
N PHE A 120 -19.85 -3.48 20.77
CA PHE A 120 -19.92 -2.46 21.81
C PHE A 120 -19.76 -3.05 23.20
N GLU A 121 -18.86 -2.46 23.98
CA GLU A 121 -18.76 -2.71 25.42
C GLU A 121 -20.01 -2.17 26.13
N GLY A 122 -20.28 -2.64 27.35
CA GLY A 122 -21.47 -2.22 28.11
C GLY A 122 -21.51 -0.73 28.48
N ASP A 123 -20.44 0.02 28.25
CA ASP A 123 -20.40 1.47 28.35
C ASP A 123 -20.71 2.18 27.01
N GLY A 124 -21.03 1.47 25.93
CA GLY A 124 -21.31 2.04 24.62
C GLY A 124 -20.07 2.35 23.77
N ARG A 125 -18.87 1.94 24.19
CA ARG A 125 -17.65 2.12 23.40
C ARG A 125 -17.39 0.89 22.51
N PRO A 126 -17.21 1.02 21.19
CA PRO A 126 -16.97 -0.12 20.32
C PRO A 126 -15.52 -0.60 20.41
N ILE A 127 -15.33 -1.92 20.42
CA ILE A 127 -14.07 -2.57 20.10
C ILE A 127 -14.13 -2.93 18.61
N PRO A 128 -13.34 -2.25 17.77
CA PRO A 128 -13.27 -2.58 16.37
C PRO A 128 -12.49 -3.87 16.14
N TRP A 129 -12.98 -4.70 15.24
CA TRP A 129 -12.35 -5.93 14.80
C TRP A 129 -12.46 -6.03 13.29
N THR A 130 -11.37 -6.36 12.59
CA THR A 130 -11.39 -6.42 11.13
C THR A 130 -10.70 -7.68 10.63
N ILE A 131 -11.31 -8.32 9.64
CA ILE A 131 -10.77 -9.52 8.99
C ILE A 131 -11.01 -9.48 7.48
N GLU A 132 -10.12 -10.13 6.75
CA GLU A 132 -10.30 -10.45 5.34
C GLU A 132 -10.84 -11.88 5.21
N THR A 133 -11.83 -12.07 4.35
CA THR A 133 -12.42 -13.40 4.10
C THR A 133 -13.00 -13.51 2.70
N GLN A 134 -13.06 -14.73 2.19
CA GLN A 134 -13.78 -15.10 0.98
C GLN A 134 -15.28 -15.28 1.28
N GLY A 135 -16.12 -15.08 0.25
CA GLY A 135 -17.57 -15.33 0.30
C GLY A 135 -18.44 -14.13 0.67
N VAL A 136 -17.82 -12.97 0.95
CA VAL A 136 -18.51 -11.74 1.38
C VAL A 136 -19.48 -11.21 0.30
N PHE A 137 -19.24 -11.52 -0.98
CA PHE A 137 -20.05 -11.00 -2.09
C PHE A 137 -21.49 -11.52 -2.11
N ALA A 138 -21.74 -12.77 -1.69
CA ALA A 138 -23.05 -13.41 -1.83
C ALA A 138 -24.05 -12.91 -0.78
N ASP A 139 -23.65 -12.98 0.50
CA ASP A 139 -24.37 -12.43 1.65
C ASP A 139 -23.46 -12.53 2.88
N PRO A 140 -22.86 -11.44 3.36
CA PRO A 140 -22.02 -11.43 4.56
C PRO A 140 -22.70 -12.06 5.79
N ALA A 141 -24.02 -11.93 5.91
CA ALA A 141 -24.77 -12.55 7.00
C ALA A 141 -24.77 -14.09 6.94
N SER A 142 -24.54 -14.68 5.77
CA SER A 142 -24.44 -16.15 5.63
C SER A 142 -23.19 -16.73 6.31
N LEU A 143 -22.16 -15.91 6.54
CA LEU A 143 -20.92 -16.28 7.23
C LEU A 143 -21.08 -16.30 8.76
N LEU A 144 -22.21 -15.79 9.29
CA LEU A 144 -22.51 -15.74 10.72
C LEU A 144 -23.46 -16.88 11.13
N ARG A 145 -23.18 -17.53 12.27
CA ARG A 145 -24.01 -18.62 12.84
C ARG A 145 -24.07 -18.60 14.36
N ASP A 146 -25.06 -19.27 14.93
CA ASP A 146 -25.12 -19.69 16.35
C ASP A 146 -25.25 -21.21 16.34
N SER A 147 -24.15 -21.91 16.09
CA SER A 147 -24.12 -23.36 15.90
C SER A 147 -24.26 -24.09 17.23
N ASN A 148 -23.78 -23.49 18.33
CA ASN A 148 -23.88 -24.05 19.68
C ASN A 148 -25.18 -23.68 20.42
N GLY A 149 -25.96 -22.71 19.92
CA GLY A 149 -27.27 -22.32 20.43
C GLY A 149 -27.22 -21.40 21.66
N ASP A 150 -26.09 -20.78 21.95
CA ASP A 150 -25.88 -19.95 23.14
C ASP A 150 -26.24 -18.47 22.93
N GLY A 151 -26.65 -18.12 21.72
CA GLY A 151 -27.08 -16.77 21.35
C GLY A 151 -25.96 -15.85 20.91
N ARG A 152 -24.70 -16.30 20.91
CA ARG A 152 -23.56 -15.54 20.39
C ARG A 152 -23.31 -15.90 18.93
N ALA A 153 -22.81 -14.91 18.20
CA ALA A 153 -22.47 -15.05 16.80
C ALA A 153 -21.09 -15.69 16.64
N GLU A 154 -21.03 -16.65 15.73
CA GLU A 154 -19.83 -17.31 15.25
C GLU A 154 -19.62 -16.86 13.81
N LEU A 155 -18.47 -16.27 13.52
CA LEU A 155 -18.06 -15.85 12.19
C LEU A 155 -17.13 -16.90 11.59
N VAL A 156 -17.52 -17.40 10.42
CA VAL A 156 -16.72 -18.31 9.62
C VAL A 156 -15.97 -17.54 8.55
N THR A 157 -14.65 -17.65 8.57
CA THR A 157 -13.80 -17.04 7.54
C THR A 157 -13.14 -18.10 6.68
N SER A 158 -12.88 -17.74 5.43
CA SER A 158 -12.21 -18.62 4.47
C SER A 158 -11.23 -17.85 3.62
N ASP A 159 -10.25 -18.58 3.09
CA ASP A 159 -9.25 -18.05 2.17
C ASP A 159 -9.15 -18.92 0.91
N CYS A 160 -8.47 -18.41 -0.10
CA CYS A 160 -8.38 -19.00 -1.43
C CYS A 160 -7.00 -18.78 -2.05
N ALA A 161 -6.46 -19.84 -2.64
CA ALA A 161 -5.25 -19.79 -3.45
C ALA A 161 -5.49 -20.43 -4.82
N TYR A 162 -4.64 -20.02 -5.76
CA TYR A 162 -4.57 -20.62 -7.08
C TYR A 162 -4.05 -22.05 -6.93
N ALA A 163 -4.81 -23.01 -7.46
CA ALA A 163 -4.38 -24.39 -7.61
C ALA A 163 -4.03 -24.67 -9.08
N ASP A 164 -3.54 -25.89 -9.34
CA ASP A 164 -3.26 -26.40 -10.68
C ASP A 164 -4.53 -26.41 -11.55
N GLU A 165 -4.34 -26.45 -12.88
CA GLU A 165 -5.43 -26.72 -13.84
C GLU A 165 -6.65 -25.77 -13.75
N MET A 166 -6.43 -24.48 -13.49
CA MET A 166 -7.51 -23.49 -13.33
C MET A 166 -8.43 -23.73 -12.11
N ARG A 167 -8.04 -24.60 -11.18
CA ARG A 167 -8.78 -24.83 -9.93
C ARG A 167 -8.43 -23.79 -8.86
N GLU A 168 -9.26 -23.76 -7.84
CA GLU A 168 -9.04 -22.98 -6.63
C GLU A 168 -8.86 -23.93 -5.47
N ARG A 169 -7.88 -23.66 -4.61
CA ARG A 169 -7.79 -24.30 -3.30
C ARG A 169 -8.40 -23.34 -2.30
N ARG A 170 -9.38 -23.80 -1.54
CA ARG A 170 -10.06 -23.01 -0.51
C ARG A 170 -9.93 -23.71 0.84
N TRP A 171 -9.90 -22.94 1.91
CA TRP A 171 -9.84 -23.48 3.28
C TRP A 171 -10.49 -22.53 4.27
N LEU A 172 -10.82 -23.02 5.46
CA LEU A 172 -11.22 -22.15 6.57
C LEU A 172 -10.00 -21.39 7.06
N SER A 173 -10.06 -20.06 7.09
CA SER A 173 -8.98 -19.24 7.65
C SER A 173 -9.18 -18.97 9.14
N GLY A 174 -10.37 -19.23 9.68
CA GLY A 174 -10.67 -19.03 11.08
C GLY A 174 -12.15 -19.16 11.40
N ILE A 175 -12.45 -19.55 12.64
CA ILE A 175 -13.78 -19.53 13.23
C ILE A 175 -13.67 -18.66 14.48
N TYR A 176 -14.53 -17.65 14.61
CA TYR A 176 -14.46 -16.69 15.70
C TYR A 176 -15.82 -16.57 16.37
N GLU A 177 -15.87 -16.50 17.70
CA GLU A 177 -17.10 -16.22 18.46
C GLU A 177 -17.04 -14.80 19.03
N ALA A 178 -18.13 -14.06 18.88
CA ALA A 178 -18.30 -12.78 19.53
C ALA A 178 -18.59 -13.01 21.03
N GLN A 179 -17.71 -12.55 21.91
CA GLN A 179 -17.84 -12.65 23.36
C GLN A 179 -17.22 -11.42 24.04
N GLY A 180 -18.00 -10.70 24.84
CA GLY A 180 -17.49 -9.59 25.66
C GLY A 180 -16.89 -8.47 24.81
N ALA A 181 -17.64 -8.03 23.81
CA ALA A 181 -17.27 -7.06 22.80
C ALA A 181 -16.03 -7.46 21.97
N ARG A 182 -15.71 -8.75 21.85
CA ARG A 182 -14.53 -9.21 21.09
C ARG A 182 -14.84 -10.46 20.30
N TRP A 183 -14.25 -10.58 19.12
CA TRP A 183 -14.18 -11.87 18.43
C TRP A 183 -13.01 -12.68 18.97
N THR A 184 -13.30 -13.86 19.48
CA THR A 184 -12.30 -14.80 20.04
C THR A 184 -12.21 -16.02 19.14
N ALA A 185 -10.99 -16.48 18.83
CA ALA A 185 -10.84 -17.68 18.01
C ALA A 185 -11.46 -18.92 18.70
N LEU A 186 -12.24 -19.68 17.94
CA LEU A 186 -12.77 -20.98 18.34
C LEU A 186 -11.98 -22.10 17.65
N HIS A 187 -11.79 -23.20 18.38
CA HIS A 187 -11.23 -24.45 17.85
C HIS A 187 -12.20 -25.60 18.12
N PRO A 188 -13.31 -25.69 17.36
CA PRO A 188 -14.31 -26.72 17.61
C PRO A 188 -13.79 -28.10 17.16
N ASP A 189 -14.11 -29.14 17.94
CA ASP A 189 -13.76 -30.53 17.60
C ASP A 189 -14.44 -31.02 16.30
N ASN A 190 -15.57 -30.40 15.93
CA ASN A 190 -16.32 -30.72 14.72
C ASN A 190 -16.39 -29.50 13.78
N LEU A 191 -15.64 -29.56 12.68
CA LEU A 191 -15.59 -28.52 11.67
C LEU A 191 -16.70 -28.62 10.60
N GLU A 192 -17.44 -29.74 10.54
CA GLU A 192 -18.42 -29.99 9.48
C GLU A 192 -19.49 -28.87 9.34
N PRO A 193 -20.10 -28.36 10.43
CA PRO A 193 -21.09 -27.29 10.33
C PRO A 193 -20.49 -26.01 9.73
N TYR A 194 -19.27 -25.65 10.15
CA TYR A 194 -18.60 -24.45 9.69
C TYR A 194 -18.10 -24.57 8.25
N LEU A 195 -17.66 -25.76 7.83
CA LEU A 195 -17.35 -26.05 6.42
C LEU A 195 -18.58 -25.92 5.53
N ALA A 196 -19.76 -26.31 6.00
CA ALA A 196 -21.01 -26.14 5.24
C ALA A 196 -21.35 -24.66 5.03
N VAL A 197 -21.08 -23.82 6.04
CA VAL A 197 -21.24 -22.37 5.98
C VAL A 197 -20.28 -21.76 4.97
N ALA A 198 -18.98 -22.07 5.08
CA ALA A 198 -17.97 -21.53 4.18
C ALA A 198 -18.20 -21.96 2.72
N LYS A 199 -18.79 -23.13 2.48
CA LYS A 199 -19.15 -23.63 1.15
C LYS A 199 -20.42 -23.00 0.57
N GLU A 200 -21.31 -22.44 1.39
CA GLU A 200 -22.61 -21.94 0.94
C GLU A 200 -22.50 -20.87 -0.16
N PRO A 201 -21.59 -19.87 -0.06
CA PRO A 201 -21.37 -18.90 -1.14
C PRO A 201 -20.85 -19.51 -2.45
N PHE A 202 -20.39 -20.76 -2.43
CA PHE A 202 -19.68 -21.41 -3.55
C PHE A 202 -20.38 -22.69 -4.03
N ARG A 203 -21.67 -22.86 -3.74
CA ARG A 203 -22.42 -24.08 -4.10
C ARG A 203 -22.39 -24.42 -5.59
N ASP A 204 -22.21 -23.44 -6.45
CA ASP A 204 -22.15 -23.61 -7.91
C ASP A 204 -20.72 -23.70 -8.46
N ASN A 205 -19.69 -23.65 -7.59
CA ASN A 205 -18.28 -23.66 -7.99
C ASN A 205 -17.63 -25.03 -7.75
N ASP A 206 -17.79 -25.94 -8.71
CA ASP A 206 -17.15 -27.27 -8.72
C ASP A 206 -15.61 -27.22 -8.79
N TYR A 207 -15.00 -26.03 -8.96
CA TYR A 207 -13.54 -25.86 -9.09
C TYR A 207 -12.81 -25.65 -7.76
N ALA A 208 -13.53 -25.67 -6.63
CA ALA A 208 -12.97 -25.45 -5.30
C ALA A 208 -12.61 -26.75 -4.58
N ASP A 209 -11.32 -26.97 -4.34
CA ASP A 209 -10.83 -27.99 -3.43
C ASP A 209 -10.78 -27.44 -2.01
N TRP A 210 -11.71 -27.89 -1.17
CA TRP A 210 -11.74 -27.55 0.25
C TRP A 210 -10.76 -28.43 1.03
N VAL A 211 -9.73 -27.81 1.59
CA VAL A 211 -8.79 -28.48 2.47
C VAL A 211 -9.09 -28.16 3.93
N GLU A 212 -8.75 -29.09 4.82
CA GLU A 212 -8.83 -28.84 6.25
C GLU A 212 -7.87 -27.70 6.62
N PRO A 213 -8.31 -26.82 7.51
CA PRO A 213 -7.53 -25.68 7.95
C PRO A 213 -6.28 -26.09 8.73
N GLY A 214 -5.24 -25.26 8.66
CA GLY A 214 -4.13 -25.29 9.61
C GLY A 214 -4.53 -24.72 10.98
N GLU A 215 -3.55 -24.53 11.86
CA GLU A 215 -3.76 -23.70 13.06
C GLU A 215 -4.05 -22.26 12.60
N TRP A 216 -5.13 -21.65 13.11
CA TRP A 216 -5.43 -20.23 12.92
C TRP A 216 -5.26 -19.49 14.24
N ASP A 217 -4.72 -18.28 14.15
CA ASP A 217 -4.47 -17.43 15.30
C ASP A 217 -5.64 -16.47 15.56
N ASP A 218 -5.75 -16.06 16.83
CA ASP A 218 -6.62 -14.97 17.23
C ASP A 218 -5.88 -13.64 17.07
N PRO A 219 -6.31 -12.74 16.15
CA PRO A 219 -5.66 -11.45 15.93
C PRO A 219 -5.78 -10.49 17.13
N PHE A 220 -6.52 -10.84 18.17
CA PHE A 220 -6.68 -10.07 19.39
C PHE A 220 -6.34 -10.85 20.65
N ALA A 221 -5.87 -12.11 20.52
CA ALA A 221 -5.28 -12.79 21.65
C ALA A 221 -4.23 -11.87 22.26
N ALA A 222 -4.37 -11.59 23.55
CA ALA A 222 -3.35 -10.90 24.28
C ALA A 222 -2.08 -11.72 24.10
N SER A 223 -1.03 -11.12 23.54
CA SER A 223 0.23 -11.83 23.27
C SER A 223 0.93 -12.35 24.55
N GLY A 224 0.30 -12.24 25.73
CA GLY A 224 0.87 -12.50 27.04
C GLY A 224 1.98 -11.51 27.43
N ALA A 225 2.48 -10.73 26.46
CA ALA A 225 3.41 -9.66 26.67
C ALA A 225 2.73 -8.59 27.52
N GLY A 226 3.36 -8.23 28.64
CA GLY A 226 2.96 -7.06 29.40
C GLY A 226 3.00 -5.80 28.53
N THR A 227 2.56 -4.68 29.09
CA THR A 227 2.62 -3.39 28.39
C THR A 227 4.05 -3.07 27.98
N VAL A 228 4.27 -2.81 26.68
CA VAL A 228 5.55 -2.42 26.07
C VAL A 228 5.40 -1.05 25.43
N THR A 229 6.50 -0.38 25.07
CA THR A 229 6.43 0.82 24.22
C THR A 229 7.10 0.53 22.88
N VAL A 230 6.61 1.12 21.79
CA VAL A 230 7.34 1.14 20.52
C VAL A 230 8.53 2.09 20.71
N VAL A 231 9.74 1.61 20.43
CA VAL A 231 10.99 2.38 20.57
C VAL A 231 11.64 2.71 19.23
N GLY A 232 11.16 2.11 18.15
CA GLY A 232 11.60 2.44 16.80
C GLY A 232 10.73 1.78 15.73
N ILE A 233 10.62 2.47 14.60
CA ILE A 233 10.06 1.91 13.37
C ILE A 233 11.23 1.61 12.45
N LEU A 234 11.38 0.34 12.08
CA LEU A 234 12.39 -0.14 11.15
C LEU A 234 11.70 -0.31 9.80
N GLY A 235 12.08 0.51 8.81
CA GLY A 235 11.57 0.35 7.45
C GLY A 235 11.80 -1.07 6.91
N ALA A 236 10.95 -1.49 5.97
CA ALA A 236 11.25 -2.63 5.11
C ALA A 236 12.65 -2.43 4.52
N GLU A 237 13.49 -3.47 4.51
CA GLU A 237 14.84 -3.34 4.00
C GLU A 237 14.82 -3.18 2.47
N LEU A 238 15.08 -1.96 2.04
CA LEU A 238 14.99 -1.48 0.67
C LEU A 238 16.16 -2.04 -0.17
N GLY A 239 15.98 -3.17 -0.85
CA GLY A 239 17.04 -3.69 -1.73
C GLY A 239 16.95 -5.10 -2.33
N CYS A 240 15.81 -5.78 -2.38
CA CYS A 240 15.72 -7.11 -3.04
C CYS A 240 14.71 -7.23 -4.19
N ASN A 241 14.14 -6.13 -4.69
CA ASN A 241 13.08 -6.20 -5.73
C ASN A 241 13.55 -6.62 -7.13
N TYR A 242 14.86 -6.83 -7.36
CA TYR A 242 15.40 -7.12 -8.70
C TYR A 242 16.09 -8.48 -8.88
N LEU A 243 16.26 -9.30 -7.84
CA LEU A 243 16.89 -10.61 -7.96
C LEU A 243 15.88 -11.70 -7.63
N TRP A 244 15.09 -12.08 -8.64
CA TRP A 244 13.99 -13.07 -8.58
C TRP A 244 14.41 -14.50 -8.16
N GLU A 245 15.68 -14.76 -7.88
CA GLU A 245 16.19 -16.14 -7.70
C GLU A 245 16.95 -16.40 -6.39
N GLU A 246 17.19 -15.39 -5.54
CA GLU A 246 17.89 -15.63 -4.26
C GLU A 246 16.91 -15.90 -3.10
N ARG A 247 16.75 -17.19 -2.79
CA ARG A 247 16.13 -17.70 -1.56
C ARG A 247 16.85 -17.10 -0.34
N GLY A 248 16.25 -16.07 0.26
CA GLY A 248 16.79 -15.39 1.44
C GLY A 248 16.25 -13.97 1.64
N CYS A 249 15.76 -13.32 0.58
CA CYS A 249 15.17 -11.99 0.66
C CYS A 249 13.66 -11.96 1.01
N GLU A 250 12.96 -13.09 0.95
CA GLU A 250 11.49 -13.13 1.05
C GLU A 250 10.96 -12.70 2.44
N GLU A 251 11.67 -12.97 3.54
CA GLU A 251 11.12 -12.73 4.89
C GLU A 251 11.51 -11.40 5.55
N ILE A 252 12.68 -10.81 5.21
CA ILE A 252 13.22 -9.63 5.92
C ILE A 252 12.76 -8.31 5.29
N ASN A 253 12.41 -8.32 3.99
CA ASN A 253 12.24 -7.10 3.20
C ASN A 253 10.79 -6.77 2.84
N GLN A 254 9.82 -7.65 3.12
CA GLN A 254 8.43 -7.42 2.72
C GLN A 254 7.67 -6.53 3.71
N TYR A 255 8.16 -6.38 4.93
CA TYR A 255 7.38 -5.79 6.01
C TYR A 255 8.15 -4.69 6.73
N THR A 256 7.47 -3.58 7.01
CA THR A 256 7.86 -2.67 8.09
C THR A 256 7.93 -3.47 9.38
N ARG A 257 8.94 -3.19 10.21
CA ARG A 257 9.15 -3.86 11.49
C ARG A 257 9.08 -2.83 12.61
N LEU A 258 8.51 -3.21 13.75
CA LEU A 258 8.42 -2.40 14.95
C LEU A 258 9.35 -2.97 16.01
N ARG A 259 10.20 -2.11 16.58
CA ARG A 259 11.04 -2.46 17.73
C ARG A 259 10.34 -2.00 19.00
N PHE A 260 10.28 -2.88 20.00
CA PHE A 260 9.65 -2.62 21.29
C PHE A 260 10.66 -2.49 22.42
N SER A 261 10.23 -1.91 23.55
CA SER A 261 11.06 -1.67 24.74
C SER A 261 11.56 -2.94 25.43
N ASP A 262 10.94 -4.08 25.16
CA ASP A 262 11.40 -5.41 25.62
C ASP A 262 12.51 -5.99 24.74
N GLY A 263 12.92 -5.27 23.69
CA GLY A 263 13.92 -5.70 22.72
C GLY A 263 13.35 -6.54 21.57
N SER A 264 12.06 -6.89 21.60
CA SER A 264 11.43 -7.63 20.51
C SER A 264 11.32 -6.78 19.24
N ILE A 265 11.45 -7.43 18.09
CA ILE A 265 11.18 -6.86 16.77
C ILE A 265 10.02 -7.65 16.20
N ARG A 266 8.99 -6.96 15.74
CA ARG A 266 7.78 -7.58 15.19
C ARG A 266 7.49 -7.02 13.80
N LYS A 267 6.99 -7.86 12.88
CA LYS A 267 6.73 -7.50 11.49
C LYS A 267 5.31 -6.94 11.32
N GLY A 268 5.11 -6.18 10.26
CA GLY A 268 3.83 -5.62 9.86
C GLY A 268 3.56 -4.22 10.42
N LEU A 269 2.58 -3.56 9.82
CA LEU A 269 1.96 -2.35 10.33
C LEU A 269 0.62 -2.73 10.95
N PRO A 270 0.56 -2.95 12.28
CA PRO A 270 -0.70 -3.25 12.96
C PRO A 270 -1.69 -2.11 12.83
N VAL A 271 -2.97 -2.45 12.98
CA VAL A 271 -4.02 -1.46 13.24
C VAL A 271 -3.75 -0.81 14.59
N VAL A 272 -3.76 0.52 14.64
CA VAL A 272 -3.50 1.27 15.87
C VAL A 272 -4.82 1.74 16.48
N ILE A 273 -5.02 1.41 17.75
CA ILE A 273 -6.18 1.83 18.54
C ILE A 273 -5.67 2.75 19.65
N PHE A 274 -5.98 4.04 19.56
CA PHE A 274 -5.78 4.98 20.66
C PHE A 274 -6.99 4.90 21.59
N ASP A 275 -6.76 4.61 22.86
CA ASP A 275 -7.82 4.54 23.86
C ASP A 275 -7.47 5.45 25.05
N GLY A 276 -8.29 6.46 25.28
CA GLY A 276 -7.97 7.53 26.23
C GLY A 276 -9.17 8.30 26.78
N PRO A 277 -8.91 9.31 27.65
CA PRO A 277 -9.96 10.18 28.20
C PRO A 277 -10.70 10.99 27.13
N SER A 278 -10.02 11.28 26.02
CA SER A 278 -10.59 12.01 24.88
C SER A 278 -11.45 11.14 23.97
N GLY A 279 -11.52 9.83 24.22
CA GLY A 279 -12.24 8.88 23.38
C GLY A 279 -11.39 7.73 22.88
N ARG A 280 -11.98 6.90 22.01
CA ARG A 280 -11.28 5.84 21.27
C ARG A 280 -11.15 6.20 19.80
N GLN A 281 -9.96 6.09 19.23
CA GLN A 281 -9.70 6.33 17.81
C GLN A 281 -8.96 5.14 17.20
N LEU A 282 -9.52 4.55 16.14
CA LEU A 282 -8.81 3.58 15.31
C LEU A 282 -8.27 4.24 14.04
N ARG A 283 -7.01 3.92 13.70
CA ARG A 283 -6.33 4.35 12.47
C ARG A 283 -5.78 3.13 11.73
N ARG A 284 -6.19 2.96 10.47
CA ARG A 284 -5.78 1.88 9.57
C ARG A 284 -4.93 2.39 8.41
N ASP A 285 -5.27 3.52 7.79
CA ASP A 285 -4.65 3.96 6.53
C ASP A 285 -3.42 4.86 6.74
N ALA A 286 -3.27 5.41 7.95
CA ALA A 286 -2.09 6.13 8.39
C ALA A 286 -1.42 5.48 9.62
N PRO A 287 -1.14 4.15 9.60
CA PRO A 287 -0.60 3.46 10.76
C PRO A 287 0.79 4.00 11.09
N TYR A 288 1.54 4.50 10.10
CA TYR A 288 2.85 5.11 10.32
C TYR A 288 2.76 6.38 11.17
N ALA A 289 1.88 7.32 10.81
CA ALA A 289 1.69 8.56 11.57
C ALA A 289 1.19 8.25 12.99
N ALA A 290 0.25 7.30 13.11
CA ALA A 290 -0.25 6.84 14.41
C ALA A 290 0.86 6.23 15.28
N ILE A 291 1.67 5.32 14.74
CA ILE A 291 2.79 4.70 15.46
C ILE A 291 3.84 5.77 15.81
N GLN A 292 4.11 6.73 14.93
CA GLN A 292 4.99 7.86 15.22
C GLN A 292 4.48 8.71 16.39
N THR A 293 3.18 9.00 16.46
CA THR A 293 2.57 9.68 17.61
C THR A 293 2.74 8.87 18.89
N ALA A 294 2.47 7.57 18.85
CA ALA A 294 2.66 6.70 20.01
C ALA A 294 4.14 6.64 20.47
N LEU A 295 5.07 6.59 19.51
CA LEU A 295 6.51 6.64 19.74
C LEU A 295 6.96 7.98 20.36
N LEU A 296 6.44 9.10 19.86
CA LEU A 296 6.71 10.45 20.38
C LEU A 296 6.22 10.64 21.82
N ASN A 297 5.05 10.10 22.13
CA ASN A 297 4.41 10.24 23.43
C ASN A 297 4.91 9.23 24.47
N GLN A 298 5.67 8.21 24.04
CA GLN A 298 6.03 7.05 24.87
C GLN A 298 4.80 6.36 25.47
N SER A 299 3.70 6.38 24.72
CA SER A 299 2.45 5.84 25.21
C SER A 299 2.64 4.34 25.50
N PRO A 300 2.16 3.83 26.64
CA PRO A 300 2.13 2.40 26.90
C PRO A 300 1.30 1.70 25.82
N ILE A 301 1.82 0.63 25.25
CA ILE A 301 1.18 -0.12 24.16
C ILE A 301 0.97 -1.57 24.59
N ARG A 302 -0.21 -2.09 24.27
CA ARG A 302 -0.55 -3.51 24.43
C ARG A 302 -0.67 -4.12 23.03
N PRO A 303 0.34 -4.88 22.57
CA PRO A 303 0.28 -5.53 21.26
C PRO A 303 -0.68 -6.73 21.32
N GLY A 304 -1.66 -6.72 20.42
CA GLY A 304 -2.61 -7.82 20.20
C GLY A 304 -2.25 -8.62 18.96
N GLY A 305 -2.61 -9.91 18.98
CA GLY A 305 -2.31 -10.85 17.92
C GLY A 305 -1.09 -11.73 18.21
N PRO A 306 -0.78 -12.67 17.30
CA PRO A 306 0.24 -13.69 17.50
C PRO A 306 1.67 -13.12 17.47
N GLY A 307 2.43 -13.40 18.54
CA GLY A 307 3.89 -13.37 18.56
C GLY A 307 4.59 -12.22 17.82
N GLU A 308 5.31 -12.59 16.75
CA GLU A 308 6.19 -11.74 15.94
C GLU A 308 5.43 -10.83 14.95
N GLU A 309 4.10 -10.95 14.81
CA GLU A 309 3.32 -10.19 13.82
C GLU A 309 2.04 -9.62 14.47
N PRO A 310 2.16 -8.52 15.24
CA PRO A 310 1.00 -7.91 15.86
C PRO A 310 0.05 -7.43 14.77
N SER A 311 -1.19 -7.89 14.85
CA SER A 311 -2.31 -7.39 14.05
C SER A 311 -2.86 -6.09 14.63
N THR A 312 -2.70 -5.85 15.94
CA THR A 312 -3.18 -4.63 16.60
C THR A 312 -2.20 -4.06 17.63
N LEU A 313 -2.20 -2.73 17.79
CA LEU A 313 -1.54 -2.02 18.88
C LEU A 313 -2.55 -1.16 19.61
N TRP A 314 -2.80 -1.49 20.88
CA TRP A 314 -3.59 -0.66 21.78
C TRP A 314 -2.69 0.35 22.46
N VAL A 315 -2.82 1.61 22.09
CA VAL A 315 -2.11 2.74 22.66
C VAL A 315 -2.99 3.30 23.77
N ASP A 316 -2.57 3.12 25.03
CA ASP A 316 -3.24 3.72 26.19
C ASP A 316 -2.86 5.21 26.20
N ASP A 317 -3.64 6.03 25.50
CA ASP A 317 -3.31 7.44 25.26
C ASP A 317 -3.94 8.33 26.34
N ASP A 318 -3.09 8.94 27.15
CA ASP A 318 -3.39 10.21 27.80
C ASP A 318 -2.55 11.23 27.04
N PRO A 319 -3.09 11.90 25.99
CA PRO A 319 -2.30 12.71 25.08
C PRO A 319 -1.65 13.86 25.85
N LYS A 320 -0.42 13.62 26.30
CA LYS A 320 0.47 14.64 26.82
C LYS A 320 1.17 15.26 25.62
N GLU A 321 1.49 16.56 25.71
CA GLU A 321 2.33 17.18 24.70
C GLU A 321 3.58 16.32 24.46
N PRO A 322 3.96 16.06 23.19
CA PRO A 322 5.09 15.21 22.87
C PRO A 322 6.33 15.73 23.58
N THR A 323 6.81 14.96 24.57
CA THR A 323 7.93 15.38 25.43
C THR A 323 9.29 15.15 24.78
N ALA A 324 9.33 14.46 23.65
CA ALA A 324 10.53 14.08 22.94
C ALA A 324 10.52 14.60 21.50
N LYS A 325 11.71 14.94 20.99
CA LYS A 325 11.93 15.11 19.55
C LYS A 325 12.30 13.76 18.95
N LEU A 326 11.65 13.40 17.85
CA LEU A 326 12.15 12.33 16.99
C LEU A 326 13.39 12.83 16.25
N THR A 327 14.42 12.01 16.25
CA THR A 327 15.57 12.18 15.36
C THR A 327 15.52 11.08 14.32
N THR A 328 15.52 11.50 13.06
CA THR A 328 15.70 10.60 11.94
C THR A 328 17.18 10.27 11.83
N ARG A 329 17.53 8.99 12.00
CA ARG A 329 18.86 8.47 11.67
C ARG A 329 18.80 7.87 10.26
N ILE A 330 19.66 8.38 9.38
CA ILE A 330 19.85 7.83 8.05
C ILE A 330 21.13 7.00 8.10
N GLU A 331 21.01 5.69 7.96
CA GLU A 331 22.17 4.83 7.71
C GLU A 331 22.21 4.46 6.23
N VAL A 332 23.28 4.89 5.56
CA VAL A 332 23.51 4.58 4.15
C VAL A 332 24.47 3.40 4.07
N THR A 333 23.97 2.24 3.65
CA THR A 333 24.82 1.07 3.38
C THR A 333 24.89 0.84 1.87
N ARG A 334 26.09 0.95 1.30
CA ARG A 334 26.34 0.63 -0.11
C ARG A 334 26.11 -0.87 -0.32
N PHE A 335 25.19 -1.22 -1.23
CA PHE A 335 24.80 -2.60 -1.46
C PHE A 335 25.44 -3.16 -2.72
N GLU A 336 25.23 -2.49 -3.86
CA GLU A 336 25.76 -2.93 -5.15
C GLU A 336 26.22 -1.74 -5.98
N SER A 337 27.28 -1.97 -6.76
CA SER A 337 27.71 -1.08 -7.83
C SER A 337 27.71 -1.83 -9.13
N SER A 338 26.85 -1.41 -10.04
CA SER A 338 26.87 -1.91 -11.41
C SER A 338 27.56 -0.87 -12.30
N PRO A 339 28.71 -1.19 -12.91
CA PRO A 339 29.26 -0.35 -13.95
C PRO A 339 28.25 -0.29 -15.09
N ILE A 340 27.92 0.91 -15.53
CA ILE A 340 27.00 1.06 -16.65
C ILE A 340 27.80 0.79 -17.91
N GLU A 341 27.54 -0.35 -18.56
CA GLU A 341 28.17 -0.66 -19.82
C GLU A 341 27.63 0.30 -20.88
N VAL A 342 28.36 1.40 -21.12
CA VAL A 342 28.09 2.29 -22.23
C VAL A 342 28.47 1.55 -23.50
N LYS A 343 27.53 0.76 -24.05
CA LYS A 343 27.69 0.18 -25.38
C LYS A 343 27.78 1.31 -26.37
N GLY A 344 29.00 1.62 -26.79
CA GLY A 344 29.27 2.62 -27.80
C GLY A 344 28.46 2.29 -29.05
N GLY A 345 27.40 3.05 -29.29
CA GLY A 345 26.51 2.85 -30.43
C GLY A 345 27.34 2.90 -31.71
N LYS A 346 27.51 1.74 -32.37
CA LYS A 346 27.89 1.74 -33.77
C LYS A 346 26.71 2.32 -34.53
N THR A 347 26.89 3.48 -35.13
CA THR A 347 26.01 4.05 -36.14
C THR A 347 26.09 3.20 -37.41
N GLY A 348 25.47 2.03 -37.37
CA GLY A 348 25.18 1.21 -38.55
C GLY A 348 23.67 1.20 -38.79
N PRO A 349 23.20 1.19 -40.05
CA PRO A 349 21.78 1.10 -40.34
C PRO A 349 21.24 -0.26 -39.83
N SER A 350 20.27 -0.22 -38.92
CA SER A 350 19.55 -1.42 -38.48
C SER A 350 18.81 -2.07 -39.66
N PRO A 351 19.03 -3.37 -39.95
CA PRO A 351 18.18 -4.13 -40.82
C PRO A 351 17.13 -4.90 -40.02
N GLY A 352 15.88 -4.85 -40.47
CA GLY A 352 14.89 -5.91 -40.26
C GLY A 352 13.86 -5.70 -39.17
N ALA A 353 12.78 -4.99 -39.51
CA ALA A 353 11.46 -5.29 -38.97
C ALA A 353 10.82 -6.38 -39.85
N HIS A 354 10.41 -7.49 -39.23
CA HIS A 354 9.70 -8.59 -39.89
C HIS A 354 8.18 -8.37 -39.84
N TYR A 355 7.56 -8.62 -41.00
CA TYR A 355 6.18 -9.08 -41.28
C TYR A 355 4.98 -8.29 -40.72
N PHE A 356 4.25 -7.67 -41.65
CA PHE A 356 2.84 -8.01 -41.89
C PHE A 356 2.54 -8.02 -43.39
N ASP A 357 1.80 -9.05 -43.79
CA ASP A 357 1.43 -9.45 -45.15
C ASP A 357 0.24 -8.61 -45.69
N SER A 358 0.27 -8.23 -46.97
CA SER A 358 -0.87 -8.45 -47.88
C SER A 358 -0.59 -7.96 -49.32
N THR A 359 -1.08 -8.79 -50.26
CA THR A 359 -1.45 -8.52 -51.66
C THR A 359 -0.40 -8.52 -52.79
N ALA A 360 -0.35 -9.69 -53.43
CA ALA A 360 -0.13 -10.04 -54.83
C ALA A 360 -0.09 -8.94 -55.91
N LEU A 361 0.88 -9.07 -56.85
CA LEU A 361 0.67 -9.24 -58.30
C LEU A 361 2.00 -9.46 -59.05
N VAL A 362 2.11 -10.63 -59.72
CA VAL A 362 2.67 -10.88 -61.07
C VAL A 362 4.16 -10.58 -61.38
N GLN A 363 4.89 -11.66 -61.72
CA GLN A 363 6.20 -11.76 -62.43
C GLN A 363 6.17 -11.17 -63.88
N PRO A 364 7.24 -11.17 -64.73
CA PRO A 364 8.60 -11.76 -64.61
C PRO A 364 9.79 -10.92 -65.18
N SER A 365 10.99 -11.53 -65.10
CA SER A 365 12.20 -11.36 -65.95
C SER A 365 13.12 -10.18 -65.61
N GLY A 366 14.46 -10.28 -65.60
CA GLY A 366 15.40 -11.34 -65.93
C GLY A 366 16.83 -10.90 -65.58
N ALA A 367 17.72 -11.89 -65.45
CA ALA A 367 19.08 -11.96 -66.03
C ALA A 367 19.72 -10.63 -66.52
N SER A 368 21.00 -10.26 -66.31
CA SER A 368 22.23 -11.01 -66.05
C SER A 368 23.43 -10.04 -65.97
N GLN A 369 24.55 -10.55 -65.44
CA GLN A 369 25.95 -10.30 -65.88
C GLN A 369 26.59 -8.91 -65.63
N ARG A 370 27.68 -8.86 -64.83
CA ARG A 370 29.12 -8.88 -65.24
C ARG A 370 29.48 -7.61 -66.04
N ASN A 371 30.56 -6.85 -65.80
CA ASN A 371 31.95 -7.21 -65.47
C ASN A 371 32.81 -5.91 -65.32
N VAL A 372 33.86 -5.96 -64.48
CA VAL A 372 35.27 -5.58 -64.78
C VAL A 372 35.70 -4.09 -64.90
N ILE A 373 36.35 -3.60 -63.81
CA ILE A 373 37.69 -2.92 -63.60
C ILE A 373 38.56 -2.75 -64.89
N PRO A 374 39.51 -1.78 -65.12
CA PRO A 374 40.34 -1.10 -64.11
C PRO A 374 41.01 0.29 -64.40
N ASP A 375 41.68 0.77 -63.34
CA ASP A 375 42.98 1.49 -63.25
C ASP A 375 43.27 2.85 -63.93
N ARG A 376 43.65 3.82 -63.08
CA ARG A 376 44.93 4.59 -62.99
C ARG A 376 44.62 5.90 -62.26
N GLY A 377 45.24 6.25 -61.13
CA GLY A 377 46.65 6.48 -60.88
C GLY A 377 46.78 7.54 -59.75
N PRO A 378 47.98 7.79 -59.22
CA PRO A 378 48.18 8.27 -57.85
C PRO A 378 48.27 9.80 -57.75
N SER A 379 47.76 10.37 -56.66
CA SER A 379 48.02 11.77 -56.31
C SER A 379 48.19 11.92 -54.79
N SER A 380 49.43 12.25 -54.46
CA SER A 380 49.99 12.92 -53.29
C SER A 380 49.04 13.42 -52.20
N ALA A 381 49.36 12.99 -50.97
CA ALA A 381 48.85 13.47 -49.70
C ALA A 381 49.13 14.97 -49.45
N ALA A 382 48.15 15.63 -48.85
CA ALA A 382 48.32 16.74 -47.92
C ALA A 382 47.62 16.34 -46.60
N PRO A 383 48.17 16.67 -45.42
CA PRO A 383 47.58 16.27 -44.15
C PRO A 383 46.29 17.06 -43.91
N PRO A 384 45.15 16.44 -43.55
CA PRO A 384 44.00 17.19 -43.11
C PRO A 384 44.29 17.79 -41.73
N ALA A 385 43.95 19.07 -41.59
CA ALA A 385 43.89 19.75 -40.31
C ALA A 385 43.06 18.95 -39.31
N ALA A 386 43.46 19.00 -38.03
CA ALA A 386 42.75 18.37 -36.93
C ALA A 386 41.29 18.87 -36.88
N ALA A 387 40.38 18.05 -37.41
CA ALA A 387 38.96 18.24 -37.20
C ALA A 387 38.65 17.85 -35.76
N GLU A 388 38.08 18.78 -34.99
CA GLU A 388 37.45 18.49 -33.72
C GLU A 388 36.46 17.34 -33.93
N ARG A 389 36.65 16.25 -33.18
CA ARG A 389 35.69 15.13 -33.17
C ARG A 389 34.36 15.67 -32.62
N PRO A 390 33.23 15.47 -33.31
CA PRO A 390 31.94 15.76 -32.69
C PRO A 390 31.80 14.86 -31.46
N ARG A 391 31.51 15.48 -30.30
CA ARG A 391 31.13 14.76 -29.09
C ARG A 391 29.85 13.99 -29.42
N GLY A 392 29.96 12.67 -29.53
CA GLY A 392 28.81 11.80 -29.75
C GLY A 392 27.88 11.84 -28.54
N THR A 393 26.60 12.09 -28.79
CA THR A 393 25.52 11.98 -27.81
C THR A 393 25.12 10.51 -27.71
N TYR A 394 25.09 9.95 -26.50
CA TYR A 394 24.61 8.60 -26.22
C TYR A 394 23.26 8.69 -25.50
N PHE A 395 22.31 7.82 -25.86
CA PHE A 395 20.99 7.71 -25.21
C PHE A 395 20.86 6.34 -24.54
N ALA A 396 20.42 6.34 -23.27
CA ALA A 396 19.91 5.16 -22.57
C ALA A 396 18.46 5.46 -22.14
N ARG A 397 17.59 4.44 -22.20
CA ARG A 397 16.14 4.54 -21.98
C ARG A 397 15.78 3.98 -20.60
N ALA A 398 15.22 4.82 -19.73
CA ALA A 398 14.44 4.43 -18.55
C ALA A 398 13.56 5.61 -18.12
N GLY A 399 12.30 5.33 -17.76
CA GLY A 399 11.24 6.33 -17.57
C GLY A 399 11.45 7.24 -16.37
N GLY A 400 11.31 8.54 -16.61
CA GLY A 400 11.32 9.61 -15.60
C GLY A 400 11.61 10.96 -16.25
N CYS A 401 10.74 11.95 -16.04
CA CYS A 401 10.97 13.31 -16.52
C CYS A 401 11.99 14.00 -15.61
N PHE A 402 13.18 14.32 -16.12
CA PHE A 402 14.13 15.22 -15.45
C PHE A 402 14.77 16.24 -16.38
N PHE A 403 15.14 17.35 -15.75
CA PHE A 403 15.56 18.63 -16.32
C PHE A 403 17.04 18.65 -16.70
N LYS A 404 17.35 19.40 -17.76
CA LYS A 404 18.69 19.87 -18.07
C LYS A 404 18.64 21.37 -18.39
N GLU A 405 19.68 22.06 -17.95
CA GLU A 405 19.99 23.49 -18.14
C GLU A 405 19.81 23.95 -19.61
N TYR A 406 19.17 25.11 -19.83
CA TYR A 406 19.08 25.77 -21.14
C TYR A 406 19.82 27.11 -21.13
N GLU A 407 20.69 27.28 -22.13
CA GLU A 407 20.65 28.43 -23.04
C GLU A 407 20.31 27.91 -24.47
N PRO A 408 19.60 28.68 -25.31
CA PRO A 408 18.30 28.30 -25.87
C PRO A 408 18.39 27.51 -27.18
N THR A 409 17.96 26.24 -27.20
CA THR A 409 17.48 25.54 -28.42
C THR A 409 16.66 24.29 -28.07
N ILE A 410 15.33 24.41 -27.99
CA ILE A 410 14.40 23.30 -27.71
C ILE A 410 14.51 22.19 -28.78
N TRP A 411 14.91 20.99 -28.37
CA TRP A 411 14.71 19.75 -29.14
C TRP A 411 14.18 18.62 -28.26
N SER A 412 13.17 17.91 -28.76
CA SER A 412 12.46 16.81 -28.10
C SER A 412 13.13 15.45 -28.30
N LEU A 413 12.98 14.57 -27.31
CA LEU A 413 13.33 13.13 -27.37
C LEU A 413 12.06 12.25 -27.42
N PRO A 414 12.15 10.97 -27.87
CA PRO A 414 11.02 10.23 -28.44
C PRO A 414 9.99 9.64 -27.47
N ASP A 415 10.21 9.66 -26.16
CA ASP A 415 9.19 9.19 -25.20
C ASP A 415 8.24 10.31 -24.72
N CYS A 416 8.32 11.51 -25.34
CA CYS A 416 7.34 12.59 -25.23
C CYS A 416 6.38 12.68 -26.44
N GLU A 417 6.08 11.56 -27.11
CA GLU A 417 5.16 11.54 -28.26
C GLU A 417 3.71 11.93 -27.91
N LEU A 418 3.34 11.96 -26.61
CA LEU A 418 2.07 12.54 -26.18
C LEU A 418 1.98 14.04 -26.52
N PHE A 419 3.08 14.78 -26.58
CA PHE A 419 3.04 16.23 -26.78
C PHE A 419 2.53 16.64 -28.18
N GLY A 420 2.81 15.83 -29.21
CA GLY A 420 2.35 16.07 -30.59
C GLY A 420 0.89 15.70 -30.80
N ALA A 421 0.45 14.58 -30.22
CA ALA A 421 -0.93 14.11 -30.31
C ALA A 421 -1.89 14.93 -29.42
N GLN A 422 -1.45 15.34 -28.24
CA GLN A 422 -2.22 16.15 -27.28
C GLN A 422 -2.46 17.57 -27.80
N ARG A 423 -1.46 18.20 -28.42
CA ARG A 423 -1.64 19.52 -29.05
C ARG A 423 -2.66 19.47 -30.18
N ALA A 424 -2.63 18.42 -31.00
CA ALA A 424 -3.61 18.22 -32.07
C ALA A 424 -5.03 17.91 -31.53
N ALA A 425 -5.15 17.27 -30.37
CA ALA A 425 -6.45 17.03 -29.71
C ALA A 425 -7.03 18.30 -29.06
N ALA A 426 -6.20 19.08 -28.36
CA ALA A 426 -6.58 20.36 -27.76
C ALA A 426 -6.94 21.42 -28.82
N GLU A 427 -6.20 21.51 -29.93
CA GLU A 427 -6.53 22.39 -31.06
C GLU A 427 -7.84 21.98 -31.78
N ARG A 428 -8.36 20.76 -31.53
CA ARG A 428 -9.65 20.26 -32.06
C ARG A 428 -10.83 20.44 -31.10
N GLY A 429 -10.61 20.94 -29.88
CA GLY A 429 -11.68 21.27 -28.93
C GLY A 429 -12.50 20.07 -28.45
N ASP A 430 -11.86 18.90 -28.23
CA ASP A 430 -12.55 17.71 -27.72
C ASP A 430 -12.88 17.87 -26.22
N PRO A 431 -14.16 17.92 -25.81
CA PRO A 431 -14.58 18.21 -24.44
C PRO A 431 -14.51 16.99 -23.50
N THR A 432 -14.00 15.84 -23.95
CA THR A 432 -13.96 14.60 -23.15
C THR A 432 -12.62 14.33 -22.46
N TYR A 433 -11.65 15.24 -22.57
CA TYR A 433 -10.30 15.02 -22.06
C TYR A 433 -10.01 15.84 -20.79
N ASP A 434 -9.76 15.15 -19.67
CA ASP A 434 -9.34 15.76 -18.41
C ASP A 434 -7.88 16.25 -18.54
N ASP A 435 -7.69 17.56 -18.37
CA ASP A 435 -6.43 18.27 -18.58
C ASP A 435 -5.56 18.05 -17.34
N GLY A 436 -5.01 16.84 -17.19
CA GLY A 436 -4.12 16.47 -16.11
C GLY A 436 -2.91 17.43 -16.07
N ALA A 437 -3.02 18.48 -15.27
CA ALA A 437 -2.05 19.55 -15.20
C ALA A 437 -0.69 18.98 -14.80
N GLN A 438 0.22 18.88 -15.77
CA GLN A 438 1.60 18.45 -15.50
C GLN A 438 2.27 19.51 -14.63
N GLN A 439 2.62 19.15 -13.41
CA GLN A 439 3.37 20.00 -12.49
C GLN A 439 4.87 19.69 -12.63
N ALA A 440 5.70 20.73 -12.65
CA ALA A 440 7.15 20.63 -12.75
C ALA A 440 7.80 21.29 -11.52
N TRP A 441 8.80 20.66 -10.92
CA TRP A 441 9.59 21.27 -9.84
C TRP A 441 10.91 21.80 -10.39
N VAL A 442 11.28 23.03 -10.03
CA VAL A 442 12.53 23.68 -10.42
C VAL A 442 13.40 23.89 -9.19
N LEU A 443 14.60 23.31 -9.19
CA LEU A 443 15.58 23.42 -8.11
C LEU A 443 16.62 24.51 -8.41
N ASP A 444 16.65 25.55 -7.58
CA ASP A 444 17.75 26.51 -7.51
C ASP A 444 18.73 26.08 -6.42
N ARG A 445 19.84 25.47 -6.84
CA ARG A 445 20.90 24.96 -5.95
C ARG A 445 21.60 26.08 -5.16
N GLN A 446 21.68 27.29 -5.69
CA GLN A 446 22.36 28.43 -5.05
C GLN A 446 21.46 29.09 -4.00
N ALA A 447 20.19 29.33 -4.36
CA ALA A 447 19.20 29.85 -3.43
C ALA A 447 18.75 28.80 -2.40
N ARG A 448 19.07 27.53 -2.65
CA ARG A 448 18.60 26.36 -1.90
C ARG A 448 17.07 26.27 -1.89
N ARG A 449 16.49 26.43 -3.07
CA ARG A 449 15.06 26.66 -3.24
C ARG A 449 14.47 25.69 -4.24
N LEU A 450 13.31 25.13 -3.92
CA LEU A 450 12.52 24.30 -4.84
C LEU A 450 11.18 24.99 -5.12
N THR A 451 10.88 25.20 -6.40
CA THR A 451 9.67 25.92 -6.84
C THR A 451 8.80 25.03 -7.70
N LEU A 452 7.52 24.87 -7.33
CA LEU A 452 6.52 24.21 -8.15
C LEU A 452 6.02 25.17 -9.24
N VAL A 453 6.23 24.79 -10.49
CA VAL A 453 5.81 25.52 -11.68
C VAL A 453 4.71 24.71 -12.38
N GLY A 454 3.49 25.28 -12.45
CA GLY A 454 2.39 24.67 -13.19
C GLY A 454 2.60 24.78 -14.72
N ALA A 455 2.11 23.79 -15.48
CA ALA A 455 2.26 23.67 -16.94
C ALA A 455 1.94 24.92 -17.78
N GLN A 456 1.14 25.86 -17.26
CA GLN A 456 0.66 27.00 -18.05
C GLN A 456 1.38 28.32 -17.78
N GLY A 457 2.39 28.37 -16.90
CA GLY A 457 3.09 29.64 -16.58
C GLY A 457 2.16 30.75 -16.04
N LEU A 458 0.89 30.42 -15.77
CA LEU A 458 -0.11 31.32 -15.22
C LEU A 458 0.14 31.44 -13.73
N ILE A 459 0.55 32.64 -13.38
CA ILE A 459 0.89 33.15 -12.06
C ILE A 459 -0.32 32.96 -11.14
N GLY A 460 -0.37 31.84 -10.42
CA GLY A 460 -1.49 31.51 -9.54
C GLY A 460 -1.05 30.99 -8.18
N LEU A 461 -0.30 29.88 -8.14
CA LEU A 461 0.16 29.27 -6.89
C LEU A 461 1.50 28.57 -7.12
N ALA A 462 2.59 29.33 -7.23
CA ALA A 462 3.92 28.74 -7.12
C ALA A 462 4.18 28.42 -5.64
N ARG A 463 4.24 27.14 -5.28
CA ARG A 463 4.73 26.72 -3.95
C ARG A 463 6.25 26.74 -4.02
N THR A 464 6.85 27.58 -3.18
CA THR A 464 8.29 27.68 -3.03
C THR A 464 8.69 27.14 -1.67
N ILE A 465 9.72 26.31 -1.64
CA ILE A 465 10.28 25.72 -0.43
C ILE A 465 11.73 26.14 -0.35
N ASP A 466 12.09 26.82 0.74
CA ASP A 466 13.45 27.26 1.03
C ASP A 466 14.07 26.26 2.01
N PHE A 467 15.15 25.60 1.60
CA PHE A 467 15.81 24.58 2.40
C PHE A 467 16.86 25.22 3.32
N GLU A 468 16.63 25.09 4.61
CA GLU A 468 17.59 25.51 5.63
C GLU A 468 18.72 24.46 5.74
N PRO A 469 19.99 24.86 5.63
CA PRO A 469 21.08 23.93 5.92
C PRO A 469 21.00 23.49 7.38
N SER A 470 21.37 22.24 7.66
CA SER A 470 21.62 21.84 9.06
C SER A 470 22.69 22.75 9.67
N ALA A 471 22.62 22.98 10.99
CA ALA A 471 23.53 23.86 11.73
C ALA A 471 25.02 23.54 11.50
N ASP A 472 25.34 22.30 11.14
CA ASP A 472 26.69 21.80 10.89
C ASP A 472 27.08 21.73 9.40
N ALA A 473 26.16 22.07 8.49
CA ALA A 473 26.27 21.81 7.06
C ALA A 473 25.91 23.04 6.20
N ALA A 474 26.66 24.14 6.31
CA ALA A 474 26.56 25.31 5.43
C ALA A 474 27.10 25.03 3.99
N GLY A 475 26.58 23.98 3.36
CA GLY A 475 26.97 23.48 2.05
C GLY A 475 26.12 23.99 0.89
N GLN A 476 26.55 23.65 -0.31
CA GLN A 476 25.74 23.78 -1.52
C GLN A 476 24.77 22.61 -1.61
N MET A 477 23.48 22.88 -1.87
CA MET A 477 22.54 21.81 -2.15
C MET A 477 22.84 21.20 -3.52
N VAL A 478 23.01 19.89 -3.56
CA VAL A 478 23.33 19.12 -4.77
C VAL A 478 22.03 18.70 -5.46
N THR A 479 21.13 18.05 -4.72
CA THR A 479 19.84 17.58 -5.25
C THR A 479 18.84 17.46 -4.11
N VAL A 480 17.56 17.41 -4.47
CA VAL A 480 16.46 17.20 -3.53
C VAL A 480 15.44 16.28 -4.17
N ALA A 481 14.89 15.37 -3.37
CA ALA A 481 13.86 14.45 -3.80
C ALA A 481 12.74 14.39 -2.75
N LYS A 482 11.52 14.17 -3.21
CA LYS A 482 10.37 13.98 -2.32
C LYS A 482 10.59 12.70 -1.51
N TRP A 483 10.41 12.76 -0.19
CA TRP A 483 10.62 11.60 0.69
C TRP A 483 9.60 11.63 1.82
N GLY A 484 8.65 10.69 1.82
CA GLY A 484 7.48 10.73 2.72
C GLY A 484 6.73 12.06 2.64
N ASP A 485 6.32 12.59 3.79
CA ASP A 485 5.66 13.91 3.86
C ASP A 485 6.63 15.09 3.67
N GLY A 486 7.93 14.84 3.72
CA GLY A 486 8.99 15.85 3.62
C GLY A 486 9.85 15.72 2.36
N TRP A 487 11.14 15.97 2.51
CA TRP A 487 12.13 15.95 1.44
C TRP A 487 13.45 15.34 1.92
N LEU A 488 14.15 14.64 1.03
CA LEU A 488 15.53 14.25 1.23
C LEU A 488 16.43 15.16 0.39
N ALA A 489 17.27 15.95 1.04
CA ALA A 489 18.20 16.84 0.38
C ALA A 489 19.64 16.32 0.53
N GLN A 490 20.37 16.32 -0.58
CA GLN A 490 21.79 16.05 -0.61
C GLN A 490 22.56 17.37 -0.59
N TRP A 491 23.52 17.48 0.34
CA TRP A 491 24.35 18.65 0.53
C TRP A 491 25.81 18.34 0.24
N SER A 492 26.56 19.33 -0.25
CA SER A 492 28.01 19.26 -0.41
C SER A 492 28.66 20.34 0.45
N PHE A 493 29.45 19.93 1.45
CA PHE A 493 30.21 20.83 2.31
C PHE A 493 31.56 20.21 2.68
N ALA A 494 32.61 21.04 2.68
CA ALA A 494 33.98 20.62 2.96
C ALA A 494 34.48 19.45 2.08
N GLY A 495 34.03 19.40 0.82
CA GLY A 495 34.40 18.33 -0.13
C GLY A 495 33.80 16.95 0.20
N ARG A 496 32.78 16.90 1.06
CA ARG A 496 32.01 15.69 1.39
C ARG A 496 30.54 15.91 1.07
N GLN A 497 29.87 14.82 0.71
CA GLN A 497 28.43 14.83 0.51
C GLN A 497 27.70 14.32 1.76
N TRP A 498 26.52 14.87 2.00
CA TRP A 498 25.71 14.57 3.18
C TRP A 498 24.25 14.44 2.77
N LEU A 499 23.50 13.56 3.45
CA LEU A 499 22.05 13.47 3.35
C LEU A 499 21.40 14.10 4.57
N VAL A 500 20.35 14.88 4.34
CA VAL A 500 19.56 15.53 5.39
C VAL A 500 18.09 15.45 5.01
N THR A 501 17.23 14.90 5.87
CA THR A 501 15.78 14.99 5.69
C THR A 501 15.28 16.37 6.11
N HIS A 502 14.27 16.87 5.43
CA HIS A 502 13.59 18.13 5.72
C HIS A 502 12.08 17.90 5.78
N ASP A 503 11.37 18.72 6.55
CA ASP A 503 9.91 18.74 6.54
C ASP A 503 9.35 19.41 5.28
N GLU A 504 8.02 19.53 5.18
CA GLU A 504 7.37 20.12 4.02
C GLU A 504 7.60 21.63 3.82
N THR A 505 8.18 22.30 4.84
CA THR A 505 8.54 23.73 4.83
C THR A 505 9.99 23.96 4.43
N GLY A 506 10.82 22.90 4.44
CA GLY A 506 12.24 22.98 4.15
C GLY A 506 13.11 23.12 5.40
N ALA A 507 12.58 22.88 6.60
CA ALA A 507 13.38 22.85 7.82
C ALA A 507 14.01 21.46 8.04
N PRO A 508 15.29 21.35 8.45
CA PRO A 508 15.96 20.06 8.61
C PRO A 508 15.38 19.26 9.79
N THR A 509 15.10 17.97 9.55
CA THR A 509 14.52 17.02 10.51
C THR A 509 15.48 15.89 10.91
N SER A 510 16.64 15.77 10.24
CA SER A 510 17.70 14.83 10.60
C SER A 510 19.03 15.54 10.88
N GLN A 511 19.92 14.85 11.59
CA GLN A 511 21.34 15.17 11.54
C GLN A 511 21.90 14.84 10.15
N PRO A 512 22.96 15.53 9.69
CA PRO A 512 23.64 15.19 8.44
C PRO A 512 24.26 13.79 8.50
N ALA A 513 23.85 12.92 7.58
CA ALA A 513 24.47 11.61 7.39
C ALA A 513 25.52 11.70 6.28
N PRO A 514 26.81 11.43 6.57
CA PRO A 514 27.86 11.51 5.56
C PRO A 514 27.70 10.41 4.51
N LEU A 515 27.95 10.73 3.25
CA LEU A 515 28.16 9.77 2.18
C LEU A 515 29.65 9.47 2.05
N ASP A 516 30.01 8.19 1.99
CA ASP A 516 31.38 7.72 1.83
C ASP A 516 31.78 7.55 0.35
N PHE A 517 30.90 7.92 -0.58
CA PHE A 517 31.13 7.92 -2.02
C PHE A 517 30.65 9.21 -2.67
N ASP A 518 31.22 9.52 -3.85
CA ASP A 518 30.77 10.60 -4.72
C ASP A 518 29.63 10.10 -5.61
N GLY A 519 28.44 10.68 -5.50
CA GLY A 519 27.30 10.38 -6.38
C GLY A 519 26.12 11.31 -6.13
N GLU A 520 25.38 11.71 -7.15
CA GLU A 520 24.16 12.51 -6.97
C GLU A 520 22.95 11.59 -6.75
N VAL A 521 22.08 11.88 -5.78
CA VAL A 521 20.79 11.17 -5.66
C VAL A 521 20.02 11.35 -6.96
N PHE A 522 19.73 10.22 -7.60
CA PHE A 522 19.05 10.16 -8.88
C PHE A 522 17.59 9.72 -8.74
N LEU A 523 17.36 8.69 -7.92
CA LEU A 523 16.03 8.17 -7.67
C LEU A 523 15.83 7.95 -6.18
N VAL A 524 14.68 8.41 -5.73
CA VAL A 524 14.07 8.09 -4.45
C VAL A 524 12.77 7.40 -4.78
N ASP A 525 12.63 6.15 -4.39
CA ASP A 525 11.40 5.38 -4.55
C ASP A 525 11.16 4.51 -3.31
N GLN A 526 10.15 3.64 -3.41
CA GLN A 526 9.86 2.67 -2.37
C GLN A 526 10.96 1.62 -2.21
N ASP A 527 11.96 1.56 -3.09
CA ASP A 527 13.03 0.54 -3.14
C ASP A 527 14.39 1.09 -2.66
N GLY A 528 14.48 2.37 -2.30
CA GLY A 528 15.64 2.96 -1.63
C GLY A 528 16.19 4.21 -2.30
N LEU A 529 17.52 4.39 -2.19
CA LEU A 529 18.26 5.49 -2.80
C LEU A 529 19.12 4.96 -3.94
N THR A 530 18.88 5.45 -5.14
CA THR A 530 19.80 5.24 -6.27
C THR A 530 20.62 6.50 -6.47
N PHE A 531 21.95 6.33 -6.47
CA PHE A 531 22.90 7.40 -6.76
C PHE A 531 23.52 7.19 -8.13
N LEU A 532 23.71 8.27 -8.88
CA LEU A 532 24.49 8.26 -10.10
C LEU A 532 25.83 8.93 -9.88
N ARG A 533 26.90 8.18 -10.17
CA ARG A 533 28.25 8.71 -10.17
C ARG A 533 28.67 9.09 -11.58
N TRP A 534 29.11 10.34 -11.70
CA TRP A 534 29.58 10.92 -12.93
C TRP A 534 31.12 11.01 -12.95
N LEU A 535 31.75 10.57 -14.02
CA LEU A 535 33.18 10.81 -14.27
C LEU A 535 33.31 11.51 -15.62
N ASN A 536 33.92 12.71 -15.62
CA ASN A 536 34.11 13.53 -16.82
C ASN A 536 32.81 13.79 -17.62
N GLY A 537 31.68 13.93 -16.93
CA GLY A 537 30.37 14.16 -17.55
C GLY A 537 29.71 12.92 -18.15
N ALA A 538 30.30 11.73 -18.02
CA ALA A 538 29.66 10.46 -18.35
C ALA A 538 29.16 9.78 -17.07
N GLN A 539 27.99 9.14 -17.16
CA GLN A 539 27.47 8.28 -16.11
C GLN A 539 28.29 6.99 -16.13
N VAL A 540 28.98 6.68 -15.04
CA VAL A 540 29.92 5.53 -15.03
C VAL A 540 29.45 4.41 -14.10
N GLU A 541 28.69 4.75 -13.07
CA GLU A 541 28.30 3.81 -12.04
C GLU A 541 26.93 4.20 -11.49
N SER A 542 26.04 3.22 -11.40
CA SER A 542 24.84 3.31 -10.56
C SER A 542 25.16 2.66 -9.23
N ILE A 543 24.99 3.40 -8.14
CA ILE A 543 25.20 2.91 -6.78
C ILE A 543 23.82 2.83 -6.13
N GLN A 544 23.39 1.61 -5.82
CA GLN A 544 22.22 1.41 -4.97
C GLN A 544 22.68 1.40 -3.53
N ALA A 545 22.07 2.28 -2.73
CA ALA A 545 22.33 2.34 -1.31
C ALA A 545 21.02 2.14 -0.54
N ARG A 546 21.13 1.35 0.52
CA ARG A 546 20.05 1.17 1.49
C ARG A 546 20.07 2.38 2.40
N ALA A 547 18.96 3.11 2.46
CA ALA A 547 18.71 4.06 3.53
C ALA A 547 17.80 3.40 4.55
N ALA A 548 18.37 2.94 5.67
CA ALA A 548 17.54 2.59 6.82
C ALA A 548 17.13 3.89 7.51
N LEU A 549 15.83 4.17 7.51
CA LEU A 549 15.26 5.25 8.29
C LEU A 549 14.93 4.70 9.66
N GLU A 550 15.76 5.01 10.65
CA GLU A 550 15.46 4.70 12.03
C GLU A 550 14.92 5.96 12.70
N TRP A 551 13.65 5.95 13.07
CA TRP A 551 13.10 6.96 13.96
C TRP A 551 13.47 6.59 15.38
N VAL A 552 14.50 7.24 15.90
CA VAL A 552 14.94 7.07 17.28
C VAL A 552 14.65 8.32 18.08
N ARG A 553 14.33 8.13 19.35
CA ARG A 553 14.26 9.24 20.30
C ARG A 553 15.64 9.88 20.41
N ALA A 554 15.71 11.21 20.40
CA ALA A 554 16.93 11.88 20.85
C ALA A 554 17.19 11.53 22.32
N GLU A 555 18.35 10.94 22.63
CA GLU A 555 18.78 10.78 24.03
C GLU A 555 18.87 12.19 24.65
N GLN A 556 18.21 12.37 25.80
CA GLN A 556 18.28 13.62 26.57
C GLN A 556 19.60 13.74 27.31
#